data_AF-A9PHE0-F1
#
_entry.id   AF-A9PHE0-F1
#
_cell.length_a   1.000
_cell.length_b   1.000
_cell.length_c   1.000
_cell.angle_alpha   90.00
_cell.angle_beta   90.00
_cell.angle_gamma   90.00
#
_symmetry.space_group_name_H-M   'P 1'
#
loop_
_entity.id
_entity.type
_entity.pdbx_description
1 polymer ?
#
loop_
_entity_poly.entity_id
_entity_poly.type
_entity_poly.pdbx_seq_one_letter_code
_entity_poly.pdbx_strand_id
1 'polypeptide(L)'
;MRDMLESMAWRYVMFYIRQKQAYLSKDLKNAFSTLPPSRREDYVKKANELVDNMDEFDSYVRTPRVYESYLYYEKTLKSIDDIVAILGEN
;
A
#
# COMPACT_ATOMS: atom_id res chain seq x y z
N MET A 1 -3.55 -10.85 5.47
CA MET A 1 -3.79 -10.90 4.01
C MET A 1 -3.01 -12.02 3.33
N ARG A 2 -1.76 -12.27 3.73
CA ARG A 2 -0.94 -13.40 3.28
C ARG A 2 -1.69 -14.73 3.20
N ASP A 3 -2.31 -15.19 4.29
CA ASP A 3 -3.05 -16.46 4.32
C ASP A 3 -4.22 -16.51 3.33
N MET A 4 -4.84 -15.36 3.03
CA MET A 4 -5.92 -15.26 2.04
C MET A 4 -5.38 -15.31 0.59
N LEU A 5 -4.15 -14.87 0.36
CA LEU A 5 -3.45 -15.08 -0.92
C LEU A 5 -3.02 -16.55 -1.06
N GLU A 6 -2.53 -17.16 0.02
CA GLU A 6 -2.11 -18.57 0.07
C GLU A 6 -3.26 -19.54 -0.15
N SER A 7 -4.42 -19.23 0.43
CA SER A 7 -5.67 -19.98 0.21
C SER A 7 -6.44 -19.57 -1.04
N MET A 8 -5.89 -18.66 -1.87
CA MET A 8 -6.54 -18.18 -3.11
C MET A 8 -7.96 -17.62 -2.89
N ALA A 9 -8.19 -17.00 -1.73
CA ALA A 9 -9.45 -16.40 -1.33
C ALA A 9 -9.67 -15.02 -2.02
N TRP A 10 -9.56 -14.97 -3.35
CA TRP A 10 -9.44 -13.74 -4.16
C TRP A 10 -10.53 -12.70 -3.87
N ARG A 11 -11.78 -13.13 -3.69
CA ARG A 11 -12.89 -12.21 -3.38
C ARG A 11 -12.70 -11.48 -2.05
N TYR A 12 -12.19 -12.18 -1.05
CA TYR A 12 -11.90 -11.61 0.27
C TYR A 12 -10.68 -10.70 0.22
N VAL A 13 -9.65 -11.07 -0.54
CA VAL A 13 -8.47 -10.22 -0.78
C VAL A 13 -8.89 -8.90 -1.44
N MET A 14 -9.67 -8.95 -2.54
CA MET A 14 -10.19 -7.74 -3.20
C MET A 14 -11.00 -6.85 -2.27
N PHE A 15 -11.91 -7.45 -1.49
CA PHE A 15 -12.73 -6.69 -0.53
C PHE A 15 -11.84 -5.94 0.46
N TYR A 16 -10.84 -6.62 1.03
CA TYR A 16 -9.97 -6.03 2.02
C TYR A 16 -9.08 -4.90 1.44
N ILE A 17 -8.49 -5.11 0.26
CA ILE A 17 -7.68 -4.09 -0.43
C ILE A 17 -8.48 -2.80 -0.61
N ARG A 18 -9.71 -2.91 -1.14
CA ARG A 18 -10.55 -1.73 -1.40
C ARG A 18 -10.98 -1.00 -0.15
N GLN A 19 -11.26 -1.73 0.94
CA GLN A 19 -11.54 -1.10 2.23
C GLN A 19 -10.36 -0.28 2.74
N LYS A 20 -9.12 -0.74 2.52
CA LYS A 20 -7.91 0.01 2.91
C LYS A 20 -7.64 1.19 1.98
N GLN A 21 -7.77 1.02 0.66
CA GLN A 21 -7.60 2.11 -0.32
C GLN A 21 -8.58 3.26 -0.09
N ALA A 22 -9.81 2.97 0.37
CA ALA A 22 -10.83 3.99 0.61
C ALA A 22 -10.39 5.10 1.60
N TYR A 23 -9.51 4.77 2.55
CA TYR A 23 -8.99 5.73 3.53
C TYR A 23 -7.57 6.21 3.21
N LEU A 24 -6.82 5.46 2.41
CA LEU A 24 -5.40 5.68 2.15
C LEU A 24 -5.07 7.12 1.73
N SER A 25 -5.80 7.70 0.77
CA SER A 25 -5.53 9.07 0.31
C SER A 25 -5.69 10.10 1.43
N LYS A 26 -6.70 9.93 2.29
CA LYS A 26 -6.95 10.83 3.42
C LYS A 26 -5.86 10.68 4.47
N ASP A 27 -5.51 9.43 4.80
CA ASP A 27 -4.49 9.14 5.81
C ASP A 27 -3.11 9.67 5.38
N LEU A 28 -2.74 9.49 4.11
CA LEU A 28 -1.48 10.01 3.57
C LEU A 28 -1.42 11.54 3.61
N LYS A 29 -2.52 12.24 3.32
CA LYS A 29 -2.58 13.71 3.41
C LYS A 29 -2.49 14.20 4.85
N ASN A 30 -3.12 13.50 5.79
CA ASN A 30 -3.05 13.84 7.20
C ASN A 30 -1.62 13.67 7.73
N ALA A 31 -0.96 12.55 7.42
CA ALA A 31 0.42 12.32 7.81
C ALA A 31 1.41 13.30 7.14
N PHE A 32 1.16 13.72 5.90
CA PHE A 32 1.94 14.79 5.27
C PHE A 32 1.92 16.10 6.08
N SER A 33 0.76 16.44 6.66
CA SER A 33 0.59 17.70 7.40
C SER A 33 1.44 17.78 8.68
N THR A 34 1.85 16.63 9.23
CA THR A 34 2.67 16.56 10.45
C THR A 34 4.17 16.60 10.16
N LEU A 35 4.58 16.53 8.89
CA LEU A 35 5.99 16.41 8.52
C LEU A 35 6.69 17.78 8.34
N PRO A 36 7.96 17.90 8.77
CA PRO A 36 8.79 19.06 8.50
C PRO A 36 9.10 19.18 6.99
N PRO A 37 9.33 20.39 6.46
CA PRO A 37 9.54 20.60 5.02
C PRO A 37 10.63 19.73 4.38
N SER A 38 11.73 19.46 5.11
CA SER A 38 12.86 18.66 4.64
C SER A 38 12.51 17.21 4.30
N ARG A 39 11.41 16.67 4.86
CA ARG A 39 11.00 15.27 4.65
C ARG A 39 9.80 15.11 3.71
N ARG A 40 9.18 16.22 3.31
CA ARG A 40 7.94 16.22 2.52
C ARG A 40 8.13 15.62 1.13
N GLU A 41 9.25 15.92 0.49
CA GLU A 41 9.54 15.42 -0.87
C GLU A 41 9.68 13.90 -0.89
N ASP A 42 10.52 13.36 0.00
CA ASP A 42 10.73 11.92 0.12
C ASP A 42 9.44 11.20 0.51
N TYR A 43 8.69 11.76 1.46
CA TYR A 43 7.37 11.26 1.84
C TYR A 43 6.41 11.21 0.64
N VAL A 44 6.31 12.27 -0.15
CA VAL A 44 5.41 12.31 -1.32
C VAL A 44 5.78 11.24 -2.33
N LYS A 45 7.08 11.05 -2.59
CA LYS A 45 7.56 10.00 -3.48
C LYS A 45 7.14 8.62 -2.97
N LYS A 46 7.36 8.32 -1.69
CA LYS A 46 6.99 7.04 -1.07
C LYS A 46 5.49 6.82 -0.98
N ALA A 47 4.72 7.88 -0.71
CA ALA A 47 3.27 7.87 -0.73
C ALA A 47 2.72 7.52 -2.12
N ASN A 48 3.29 8.09 -3.18
CA ASN A 48 2.91 7.76 -4.55
C ASN A 48 3.28 6.30 -4.90
N GLU A 49 4.49 5.84 -4.53
CA GLU A 49 4.89 4.45 -4.72
C GLU A 49 3.92 3.47 -4.02
N LEU A 50 3.43 3.79 -2.83
CA LEU A 50 2.43 2.97 -2.13
C LEU A 50 1.09 2.93 -2.89
N VAL A 51 0.60 4.07 -3.36
CA VAL A 51 -0.65 4.15 -4.11
C VAL A 51 -0.56 3.31 -5.38
N ASP A 52 0.52 3.47 -6.14
CA ASP A 52 0.76 2.73 -7.37
C ASP A 52 0.83 1.20 -7.11
N ASN A 53 1.56 0.78 -6.07
CA ASN A 53 1.65 -0.63 -5.70
C ASN A 53 0.30 -1.22 -5.29
N MET A 54 -0.54 -0.45 -4.60
CA MET A 54 -1.89 -0.87 -4.20
C MET A 54 -2.83 -1.01 -5.41
N ASP A 55 -2.73 -0.12 -6.39
CA ASP A 55 -3.52 -0.17 -7.61
C ASP A 55 -3.15 -1.37 -8.48
N GLU A 56 -1.85 -1.63 -8.67
CA GLU A 56 -1.35 -2.83 -9.33
C GLU A 56 -1.79 -4.09 -8.58
N PHE A 57 -1.73 -4.09 -7.24
CA PHE A 57 -2.17 -5.22 -6.43
C PHE A 57 -3.67 -5.53 -6.62
N ASP A 58 -4.57 -4.54 -6.58
CA ASP A 58 -6.01 -4.76 -6.89
C ASP A 58 -6.20 -5.30 -8.31
N SER A 59 -5.45 -4.78 -9.30
CA SER A 59 -5.50 -5.23 -10.69
C SER A 59 -5.11 -6.72 -10.85
N TYR A 60 -4.03 -7.16 -10.20
CA TYR A 60 -3.56 -8.54 -10.30
C TYR A 60 -4.43 -9.54 -9.56
N VAL A 61 -4.97 -9.15 -8.39
CA VAL A 61 -5.92 -9.97 -7.63
C VAL A 61 -7.22 -10.15 -8.41
N ARG A 62 -7.64 -9.16 -9.21
CA ARG A 62 -8.81 -9.26 -10.11
C ARG A 62 -8.62 -10.21 -11.28
N THR A 63 -7.38 -10.40 -11.74
CA THR A 63 -7.02 -11.25 -12.89
C THR A 63 -6.45 -12.61 -12.47
N PRO A 64 -6.84 -13.09 -11.28
CA PRO A 64 -6.15 -14.08 -10.42
C PRO A 64 -4.70 -14.44 -10.78
N ARG A 65 -3.83 -13.44 -10.99
CA ARG A 65 -2.42 -13.68 -11.30
C ARG A 65 -1.63 -13.91 -10.02
N VAL A 66 -1.41 -15.19 -9.68
CA VAL A 66 -0.86 -15.59 -8.38
C VAL A 66 0.49 -14.92 -8.10
N TYR A 67 1.46 -15.09 -8.99
CA TYR A 67 2.82 -14.57 -8.80
C TYR A 67 2.82 -13.04 -8.67
N GLU A 68 2.18 -12.33 -9.59
CA GLU A 68 2.11 -10.88 -9.59
C GLU A 68 1.34 -10.35 -8.37
N SER A 69 0.29 -11.04 -7.93
CA SER A 69 -0.43 -10.69 -6.68
C SER A 69 0.48 -10.77 -5.47
N TYR A 70 1.31 -11.82 -5.35
CA TYR A 70 2.30 -11.91 -4.26
C TYR A 70 3.38 -10.84 -4.37
N LEU A 71 3.91 -10.61 -5.58
CA LEU A 71 4.94 -9.61 -5.80
C LEU A 71 4.46 -8.21 -5.37
N TYR A 72 3.26 -7.83 -5.76
CA TYR A 72 2.71 -6.51 -5.42
C TYR A 72 2.21 -6.44 -3.97
N TYR A 73 1.82 -7.55 -3.36
CA TYR A 73 1.62 -7.63 -1.92
C TYR A 73 2.91 -7.29 -1.15
N GLU A 74 4.04 -7.93 -1.48
CA GLU A 74 5.32 -7.68 -0.82
C GLU A 74 5.84 -6.25 -1.08
N LYS A 75 5.68 -5.74 -2.32
CA LYS A 75 6.00 -4.33 -2.64
C LYS A 75 5.15 -3.36 -1.82
N THR A 76 3.86 -3.63 -1.69
CA THR A 76 2.95 -2.81 -0.87
C THR A 76 3.40 -2.79 0.58
N LEU A 77 3.73 -3.96 1.16
CA LEU A 77 4.25 -4.03 2.53
C LEU A 77 5.52 -3.19 2.70
N LYS A 78 6.47 -3.33 1.78
CA LYS A 78 7.70 -2.53 1.80
C LYS A 78 7.42 -1.02 1.71
N SER A 79 6.52 -0.59 0.83
CA SER A 79 6.16 0.83 0.71
C SER A 79 5.48 1.37 1.97
N ILE A 80 4.71 0.53 2.69
CA ILE A 80 4.16 0.90 4.00
C ILE A 80 5.29 1.07 5.02
N ASP A 81 6.23 0.14 5.09
CA ASP A 81 7.38 0.22 6.01
C ASP A 81 8.24 1.46 5.74
N ASP A 82 8.50 1.78 4.46
CA ASP A 82 9.24 2.98 4.05
C ASP A 82 8.52 4.27 4.54
N ILE A 83 7.19 4.35 4.40
CA ILE A 83 6.41 5.49 4.90
C ILE A 83 6.45 5.57 6.42
N VAL A 84 6.27 4.44 7.11
CA VAL A 84 6.30 4.38 8.57
C VAL A 84 7.67 4.80 9.11
N ALA A 85 8.77 4.44 8.45
CA ALA A 85 10.11 4.88 8.82
C ALA A 85 10.24 6.41 8.78
N ILE A 86 9.77 7.06 7.70
CA ILE A 86 9.80 8.53 7.57
C ILE A 86 8.99 9.22 8.68
N LEU A 87 7.86 8.62 9.07
CA LEU A 87 6.99 9.12 10.13
C LEU A 87 7.52 8.83 11.54
N GLY A 88 8.29 7.75 11.72
CA GLY A 88 8.78 7.26 13.02
C GLY A 88 10.15 7.79 13.43
N GLU A 89 10.96 8.29 12.49
CA GLU A 89 12.24 8.94 12.78
C GLU A 89 12.02 10.29 13.50
N ASN A 90 11.81 10.31 14.81
CA ASN A 90 11.80 11.55 15.59
C ASN A 90 13.22 11.97 15.99
#